data_AF-A0A319CCH1-F1
#
_entry.id   AF-A0A319CCH1-F1
#
_cell.length_a   1.000
_cell.length_b   1.000
_cell.length_c   1.000
_cell.angle_alpha   90.00
_cell.angle_beta   90.00
_cell.angle_gamma   90.00
#
_symmetry.space_group_name_H-M   'P 1'
#
loop_
_entity.id
_entity.type
_entity.pdbx_description
1 polymer ?
#
loop_
_entity_poly.entity_id
_entity_poly.type
_entity_poly.pdbx_seq_one_letter_code
_entity_poly.pdbx_strand_id
1 'polypeptide(L)'
;MEALIRNDIDLNFAIQREAALQNELEALSVKKKLLAAPEPVDATTSEEIRSRIRTTEAELRTLNETIWRLERGTHAVLRQFPEGPLLRAVNANRARSRWHMAPLLKEDCVGGDGCCARKCGCCTKPRSETRSKKGHCTPACACCERARGFAVEREESWEPTRIAFADGLDECRDHMQRLMLAYCFGLRGIRYYNNVGCQH
;
A
#
# COMPACT_ATOMS: atom_id res chain seq x y z
N MET A 1 -1.38 18.82 -2.56
CA MET A 1 -0.36 17.78 -2.29
C MET A 1 -0.92 16.62 -1.49
N GLU A 2 -1.49 16.89 -0.33
CA GLU A 2 -2.05 15.87 0.55
C GLU A 2 -3.03 14.91 -0.15
N ALA A 3 -3.98 15.44 -0.93
CA ALA A 3 -4.91 14.61 -1.72
C ALA A 3 -4.19 13.63 -2.68
N LEU A 4 -3.03 14.02 -3.23
CA LEU A 4 -2.24 13.15 -4.10
C LEU A 4 -1.61 12.01 -3.29
N ILE A 5 -1.07 12.31 -2.11
CA ILE A 5 -0.44 11.34 -1.22
C ILE A 5 -1.50 10.33 -0.75
N ARG A 6 -2.65 10.80 -0.27
CA ARG A 6 -3.77 9.94 0.17
C ARG A 6 -4.23 9.01 -0.96
N ASN A 7 -4.47 9.57 -2.15
CA ASN A 7 -4.88 8.77 -3.31
C ASN A 7 -3.82 7.73 -3.70
N ASP A 8 -2.53 8.05 -3.58
CA ASP A 8 -1.46 7.08 -3.89
C ASP A 8 -1.40 5.94 -2.86
N ILE A 9 -1.60 6.24 -1.57
CA ILE A 9 -1.68 5.25 -0.49
C ILE A 9 -2.89 4.35 -0.68
N ASP A 10 -4.06 4.92 -0.95
CA ASP A 10 -5.28 4.17 -1.23
C ASP A 10 -5.12 3.27 -2.46
N LEU A 11 -4.46 3.77 -3.51
CA LEU A 11 -4.16 2.99 -4.71
C LEU A 11 -3.19 1.83 -4.40
N ASN A 12 -2.16 2.08 -3.57
CA ASN A 12 -1.25 1.04 -3.11
C ASN A 12 -2.00 -0.02 -2.28
N PHE A 13 -2.93 0.39 -1.42
CA PHE A 13 -3.75 -0.51 -0.63
C PHE A 13 -4.61 -1.40 -1.53
N ALA A 14 -5.38 -0.81 -2.44
CA ALA A 14 -6.29 -1.55 -3.31
C ALA A 14 -5.54 -2.55 -4.20
N ILE A 15 -4.39 -2.17 -4.76
CA ILE A 15 -3.56 -3.08 -5.57
C ILE A 15 -2.94 -4.21 -4.71
N GLN A 16 -2.53 -3.91 -3.47
CA GLN A 16 -1.96 -4.93 -2.60
C GLN A 16 -3.02 -5.93 -2.12
N ARG A 17 -4.24 -5.45 -1.86
CA ARG A 17 -5.39 -6.30 -1.56
C ARG A 17 -5.78 -7.15 -2.77
N GLU A 18 -5.84 -6.57 -3.97
CA GLU A 18 -6.08 -7.30 -5.22
C GLU A 18 -5.08 -8.45 -5.38
N ALA A 19 -3.79 -8.17 -5.22
CA ALA A 19 -2.74 -9.20 -5.31
C ALA A 19 -2.87 -10.27 -4.21
N ALA A 20 -3.24 -9.89 -2.98
CA ALA A 20 -3.45 -10.86 -1.90
C ALA A 20 -4.61 -11.82 -2.23
N LEU A 21 -5.73 -11.29 -2.70
CA LEU A 21 -6.92 -12.05 -3.08
C LEU A 21 -6.70 -12.92 -4.31
N GLN A 22 -5.90 -12.48 -5.28
CA GLN A 22 -5.51 -13.31 -6.43
C GLN A 22 -4.74 -14.56 -5.95
N ASN A 23 -3.76 -14.40 -5.06
CA ASN A 23 -3.05 -15.54 -4.47
C ASN A 23 -3.99 -16.45 -3.67
N GLU A 24 -4.95 -15.88 -2.92
CA GLU A 24 -5.95 -16.67 -2.20
C GLU A 24 -6.84 -17.47 -3.15
N LEU A 25 -7.32 -16.86 -4.24
CA LEU A 25 -8.16 -17.49 -5.24
C LEU A 25 -7.45 -18.66 -5.93
N GLU A 26 -6.17 -18.49 -6.25
CA GLU A 26 -5.32 -19.56 -6.79
C GLU A 26 -5.20 -20.71 -5.79
N ALA A 27 -4.92 -20.43 -4.52
CA ALA A 27 -4.83 -21.44 -3.47
C ALA A 27 -6.15 -22.19 -3.27
N LEU A 28 -7.29 -21.49 -3.24
CA LEU A 28 -8.62 -22.09 -3.15
C LEU A 28 -8.96 -22.95 -4.37
N SER A 29 -8.55 -22.51 -5.55
CA SER A 29 -8.75 -23.26 -6.80
C SER A 29 -7.95 -24.55 -6.82
N VAL A 30 -6.71 -24.55 -6.34
CA VAL A 30 -5.91 -25.77 -6.15
C VAL A 30 -6.56 -26.68 -5.11
N LYS A 31 -6.98 -26.14 -3.97
CA LYS A 31 -7.67 -26.93 -2.92
C LYS A 31 -8.94 -27.60 -3.46
N LYS A 32 -9.76 -26.87 -4.23
CA LYS A 32 -10.96 -27.41 -4.87
C LYS A 32 -10.65 -28.57 -5.83
N LYS A 33 -9.58 -28.47 -6.62
CA LYS A 33 -9.16 -29.54 -7.54
C LYS A 33 -8.70 -30.79 -6.78
N LEU A 34 -7.95 -30.63 -5.69
CA LEU A 34 -7.50 -31.75 -4.85
C LEU A 34 -8.67 -32.50 -4.19
N LEU A 35 -9.69 -31.76 -3.75
CA LEU A 35 -10.90 -32.33 -3.15
C LEU A 35 -11.88 -32.97 -4.15
N ALA A 36 -11.62 -32.86 -5.45
CA ALA A 36 -12.39 -33.58 -6.47
C ALA A 36 -11.89 -35.02 -6.71
N ALA A 37 -10.84 -35.45 -5.98
CA ALA A 37 -10.36 -36.83 -5.97
C ALA A 37 -11.37 -37.77 -5.26
N PRO A 38 -11.32 -39.11 -5.48
CA PRO A 38 -12.41 -40.04 -5.15
C PRO A 38 -12.71 -40.26 -3.67
N GLU A 39 -12.01 -39.58 -2.77
CA GLU A 39 -12.20 -39.70 -1.32
C GLU A 39 -13.50 -38.99 -0.88
N PRO A 40 -14.20 -39.50 0.14
CA PRO A 40 -15.41 -38.87 0.65
C PRO A 40 -15.07 -37.54 1.32
N VAL A 41 -15.10 -36.46 0.53
CA VAL A 41 -14.99 -35.09 1.04
C VAL A 41 -16.31 -34.69 1.67
N ASP A 42 -16.24 -34.20 2.91
CA ASP A 42 -17.38 -33.60 3.60
C ASP A 42 -18.01 -32.48 2.75
N ALA A 43 -19.32 -32.60 2.48
CA ALA A 43 -20.08 -31.68 1.65
C ALA A 43 -20.01 -30.24 2.18
N THR A 44 -19.86 -30.07 3.49
CA THR A 44 -19.73 -28.77 4.18
C THR A 44 -18.44 -28.06 3.75
N THR A 45 -17.32 -28.79 3.74
CA THR A 45 -16.02 -28.27 3.29
C THR A 45 -16.03 -27.83 1.82
N SER A 46 -16.72 -28.58 0.95
CA SER A 46 -16.87 -28.24 -0.47
C SER A 46 -17.72 -26.98 -0.68
N GLU A 47 -18.79 -26.81 0.08
CA GLU A 47 -19.62 -25.60 0.03
C GLU A 47 -18.86 -24.39 0.54
N GLU A 48 -18.10 -24.52 1.63
CA GLU A 48 -17.30 -23.42 2.19
C GLU A 48 -16.28 -22.89 1.18
N ILE A 49 -15.56 -23.78 0.49
CA ILE A 49 -14.60 -23.39 -0.55
C ILE A 49 -15.29 -22.67 -1.70
N ARG A 50 -16.45 -23.17 -2.14
CA ARG A 50 -17.23 -22.53 -3.22
C ARG A 50 -17.75 -21.15 -2.79
N SER A 51 -18.19 -21.02 -1.55
CA SER A 51 -18.62 -19.74 -0.97
C SER A 51 -17.46 -18.75 -0.91
N ARG A 52 -16.29 -19.16 -0.39
CA ARG A 52 -15.08 -18.32 -0.34
C ARG A 52 -14.64 -17.86 -1.72
N ILE A 53 -14.59 -18.75 -2.71
CA ILE A 53 -14.28 -18.40 -4.11
C ILE A 53 -15.21 -17.29 -4.62
N ARG A 54 -16.53 -17.45 -4.44
CA ARG A 54 -17.52 -16.45 -4.89
C ARG A 54 -17.33 -15.10 -4.22
N THR A 55 -17.05 -15.10 -2.92
CA THR A 55 -16.80 -13.87 -2.13
C THR A 55 -15.51 -13.19 -2.59
N THR A 56 -14.41 -13.94 -2.74
CA THR A 56 -13.13 -13.43 -3.24
C THR A 56 -13.28 -12.84 -4.65
N GLU A 57 -14.00 -13.52 -5.55
CA GLU A 57 -14.27 -13.02 -6.90
C GLU A 57 -15.11 -11.72 -6.89
N ALA A 58 -16.07 -11.61 -5.98
CA ALA A 58 -16.86 -10.39 -5.83
C ALA A 58 -16.00 -9.21 -5.33
N GLU A 59 -15.17 -9.44 -4.33
CA GLU A 59 -14.26 -8.42 -3.80
C GLU A 59 -13.23 -7.97 -4.87
N LEU A 60 -12.70 -8.90 -5.67
CA LEU A 60 -11.82 -8.59 -6.80
C LEU A 60 -12.49 -7.70 -7.86
N ARG A 61 -13.79 -7.87 -8.13
CA ARG A 61 -14.54 -6.97 -9.03
C ARG A 61 -14.64 -5.56 -8.45
N THR A 62 -14.98 -5.44 -7.17
CA THR A 62 -15.04 -4.15 -6.47
C THR A 62 -13.68 -3.45 -6.43
N LEU A 63 -12.60 -4.19 -6.19
CA LEU A 63 -11.25 -3.65 -6.19
C LEU A 63 -10.82 -3.16 -7.57
N ASN A 64 -11.18 -3.87 -8.65
CA ASN A 64 -10.90 -3.42 -10.01
C ASN A 64 -11.54 -2.05 -10.30
N GLU A 65 -12.80 -1.85 -9.92
CA GLU A 65 -13.46 -0.55 -10.04
C GLU A 65 -12.79 0.53 -9.18
N THR A 66 -12.40 0.16 -7.95
CA THR A 66 -11.76 1.07 -7.00
C THR A 66 -10.39 1.53 -7.51
N ILE A 67 -9.56 0.60 -7.97
CA ILE A 67 -8.26 0.87 -8.59
C ILE A 67 -8.46 1.78 -9.80
N TRP A 68 -9.41 1.44 -10.68
CA TRP A 68 -9.72 2.24 -11.86
C TRP A 68 -10.08 3.68 -11.48
N ARG A 69 -10.88 3.89 -10.43
CA ARG A 69 -11.24 5.23 -9.91
C ARG A 69 -10.02 5.97 -9.34
N LEU A 70 -9.20 5.30 -8.53
CA LEU A 70 -8.02 5.89 -7.89
C LEU A 70 -6.90 6.25 -8.89
N GLU A 71 -6.73 5.47 -9.95
CA GLU A 71 -5.81 5.79 -11.06
C GLU A 71 -6.21 7.12 -11.72
N ARG A 72 -7.50 7.31 -12.02
CA ARG A 72 -7.99 8.61 -12.52
C ARG A 72 -8.00 9.70 -11.45
N GLY A 73 -8.21 9.35 -10.19
CA GLY A 73 -8.09 10.26 -9.05
C GLY A 73 -6.72 10.92 -9.00
N THR A 74 -5.65 10.16 -9.24
CA THR A 74 -4.28 10.70 -9.36
C THR A 74 -4.21 11.79 -10.44
N HIS A 75 -4.73 11.50 -11.62
CA HIS A 75 -4.74 12.45 -12.74
C HIS A 75 -5.60 13.69 -12.45
N ALA A 76 -6.78 13.50 -11.86
CA ALA A 76 -7.68 14.57 -11.48
C ALA A 76 -7.04 15.52 -10.45
N VAL A 77 -6.40 14.96 -9.41
CA VAL A 77 -5.69 15.75 -8.40
C VAL A 77 -4.53 16.52 -9.02
N LEU A 78 -3.73 15.91 -9.88
CA LEU A 78 -2.62 16.59 -10.54
C LEU A 78 -3.09 17.75 -11.44
N ARG A 79 -4.23 17.60 -12.13
CA ARG A 79 -4.81 18.69 -12.95
C ARG A 79 -5.33 19.88 -12.15
N GLN A 80 -5.63 19.69 -10.86
CA GLN A 80 -6.05 20.78 -9.99
C GLN A 80 -4.88 21.59 -9.43
N PHE A 81 -3.64 21.13 -9.59
CA PHE A 81 -2.49 21.91 -9.15
C PHE A 81 -2.33 23.13 -10.06
N PRO A 82 -2.09 24.32 -9.51
CA PRO A 82 -1.74 25.47 -10.32
C PRO A 82 -0.42 25.18 -11.05
N GLU A 83 -0.35 25.62 -12.31
CA GLU A 83 0.90 25.62 -13.06
C GLU A 83 1.98 26.36 -12.27
N GLY A 84 3.12 25.70 -12.04
CA GLY A 84 4.13 26.27 -11.16
C GLY A 84 5.24 25.30 -10.76
N PRO A 85 6.20 25.78 -9.94
CA PRO A 85 7.36 24.99 -9.51
C PRO A 85 6.96 23.69 -8.81
N LEU A 86 5.89 23.71 -8.02
CA LEU A 86 5.42 22.55 -7.26
C LEU A 86 4.95 21.42 -8.19
N LEU A 87 4.08 21.73 -9.16
CA LEU A 87 3.59 20.75 -10.14
C LEU A 87 4.75 20.19 -10.98
N ARG A 88 5.68 21.06 -11.42
CA ARG A 88 6.88 20.63 -12.15
C ARG A 88 7.76 19.69 -11.34
N ALA A 89 7.96 20.00 -10.05
CA ALA A 89 8.75 19.14 -9.16
C ALA A 89 8.12 17.75 -9.02
N VAL A 90 6.82 17.68 -8.70
CA VAL A 90 6.09 16.40 -8.60
C VAL A 90 6.19 15.59 -9.89
N ASN A 91 5.94 16.22 -11.04
CA ASN A 91 5.99 15.53 -12.33
C ASN A 91 7.41 15.03 -12.65
N ALA A 92 8.42 15.87 -12.44
CA ALA A 92 9.82 15.50 -12.65
C ALA A 92 10.28 14.35 -11.74
N ASN A 93 9.85 14.36 -10.47
CA ASN A 93 10.16 13.29 -9.54
C ASN A 93 9.44 11.99 -9.93
N ARG A 94 8.12 12.04 -10.17
CA ARG A 94 7.30 10.85 -10.54
C ARG A 94 7.70 10.24 -11.89
N ALA A 95 8.30 11.01 -12.80
CA ALA A 95 8.87 10.49 -14.05
C ALA A 95 10.06 9.54 -13.82
N ARG A 96 10.70 9.58 -12.64
CA ARG A 96 11.78 8.65 -12.29
C ARG A 96 11.21 7.29 -11.94
N SER A 97 11.74 6.22 -12.55
CA SER A 97 11.25 4.84 -12.35
C SER A 97 11.27 4.35 -10.89
N ARG A 98 12.07 4.98 -10.03
CA ARG A 98 12.23 4.65 -8.61
C ARG A 98 11.85 5.79 -7.66
N TRP A 99 10.99 6.73 -8.09
CA TRP A 99 10.54 7.84 -7.23
C TRP A 99 9.96 7.37 -5.89
N HIS A 100 9.21 6.26 -5.90
CA HIS A 100 8.62 5.64 -4.73
C HIS A 100 9.67 5.11 -3.75
N MET A 101 10.93 4.97 -4.15
CA MET A 101 12.05 4.55 -3.30
C MET A 101 12.87 5.75 -2.80
N ALA A 102 12.34 6.97 -2.86
CA ALA A 102 12.97 8.13 -2.24
C ALA A 102 13.31 7.81 -0.77
N PRO A 103 14.46 8.26 -0.24
CA PRO A 103 14.93 7.86 1.09
C PRO A 103 13.90 8.06 2.20
N LEU A 104 13.18 9.19 2.21
CA LEU A 104 12.12 9.47 3.18
C LEU A 104 10.96 8.44 3.11
N LEU A 105 10.49 8.09 1.91
CA LEU A 105 9.42 7.08 1.76
C LEU A 105 9.88 5.69 2.21
N LYS A 106 11.16 5.38 1.95
CA LYS A 106 11.78 4.14 2.41
C LYS A 106 11.93 4.13 3.93
N GLU A 107 12.35 5.23 4.54
CA GLU A 107 12.46 5.40 5.99
C GLU A 107 11.11 5.21 6.67
N ASP A 108 10.03 5.80 6.15
CA ASP A 108 8.68 5.58 6.67
C ASP A 108 8.28 4.11 6.61
N CYS A 109 8.55 3.45 5.48
CA CYS A 109 8.32 2.01 5.35
C CYS A 109 9.18 1.17 6.30
N VAL A 110 10.39 1.61 6.66
CA VAL A 110 11.23 0.93 7.66
C VAL A 110 10.69 1.17 9.07
N GLY A 111 10.28 2.40 9.39
CA GLY A 111 9.76 2.79 10.70
C GLY A 111 8.47 2.06 11.07
N GLY A 112 7.60 1.80 10.09
CA GLY A 112 6.40 0.97 10.27
C GLY A 112 6.65 -0.55 10.21
N ASP A 113 7.88 -1.02 10.44
CA ASP A 113 8.29 -2.43 10.25
C ASP A 113 7.76 -3.02 8.93
N GLY A 114 7.96 -2.31 7.83
CA GLY A 114 7.45 -2.70 6.52
C GLY A 114 8.39 -3.61 5.75
N CYS A 115 8.03 -3.88 4.50
CA CYS A 115 8.81 -4.68 3.57
C CYS A 115 10.26 -4.15 3.37
N CYS A 116 10.50 -2.85 3.57
CA CYS A 116 11.82 -2.26 3.47
C CYS A 116 12.74 -2.60 4.65
N ALA A 117 12.20 -2.77 5.86
CA ALA A 117 12.96 -3.24 7.02
C ALA A 117 13.39 -4.70 6.84
N ARG A 118 12.45 -5.55 6.41
CA ARG A 118 12.68 -6.99 6.17
C ARG A 118 13.41 -7.32 4.87
N LYS A 119 13.62 -6.35 3.98
CA LYS A 119 14.31 -6.52 2.69
C LYS A 119 13.72 -7.61 1.78
N CYS A 120 12.41 -7.87 1.86
CA CYS A 120 11.75 -8.92 1.06
C CYS A 120 11.55 -8.55 -0.44
N GLY A 121 12.03 -7.39 -0.89
CA GLY A 121 11.98 -6.93 -2.30
C GLY A 121 10.60 -6.52 -2.82
N CYS A 122 9.56 -6.68 -2.01
CA CYS A 122 8.18 -6.36 -2.35
C CYS A 122 7.97 -4.92 -2.86
N CYS A 123 8.62 -3.92 -2.27
CA CYS A 123 8.42 -2.51 -2.64
C CYS A 123 9.03 -2.11 -3.99
N THR A 124 9.95 -2.92 -4.53
CA THR A 124 10.68 -2.60 -5.77
C THR A 124 10.10 -3.25 -7.02
N LYS A 125 9.11 -4.13 -6.86
CA LYS A 125 8.46 -4.88 -7.93
C LYS A 125 6.97 -4.55 -8.02
N PRO A 126 6.35 -4.72 -9.19
CA PRO A 126 4.90 -4.70 -9.32
C PRO A 126 4.24 -5.72 -8.37
N ARG A 127 3.03 -5.43 -7.92
CA ARG A 127 2.30 -6.31 -6.98
C ARG A 127 1.43 -7.36 -7.67
N SER A 128 0.99 -7.07 -8.88
CA SER A 128 0.32 -8.01 -9.76
C SER A 128 0.95 -7.91 -11.15
N GLU A 129 0.80 -8.96 -11.94
CA GLU A 129 1.30 -9.00 -13.32
C GLU A 129 0.56 -8.02 -14.22
N THR A 130 -0.69 -7.72 -13.88
CA THR A 130 -1.59 -6.83 -14.63
C THR A 130 -1.36 -5.35 -14.31
N ARG A 131 -0.70 -5.01 -13.19
CA ARG A 131 -0.51 -3.62 -12.75
C ARG A 131 0.96 -3.29 -12.65
N SER A 132 1.43 -2.33 -13.46
CA SER A 132 2.84 -1.91 -13.46
C SER A 132 3.26 -1.07 -12.26
N LYS A 133 2.32 -0.62 -11.42
CA LYS A 133 2.58 0.26 -10.26
C LYS A 133 3.47 -0.43 -9.22
N LYS A 134 4.47 0.31 -8.75
CA LYS A 134 5.38 -0.05 -7.65
C LYS A 134 5.14 0.91 -6.49
N GLY A 135 5.38 0.44 -5.27
CA GLY A 135 5.13 1.25 -4.07
C GLY A 135 5.41 0.51 -2.76
N HIS A 136 5.47 1.30 -1.69
CA HIS A 136 5.64 0.78 -0.35
C HIS A 136 4.43 -0.03 0.11
N CYS A 137 4.67 -0.95 1.05
CA CYS A 137 3.60 -1.77 1.60
C CYS A 137 2.62 -0.92 2.42
N THR A 138 1.35 -1.26 2.32
CA THR A 138 0.27 -0.84 3.21
C THR A 138 -0.10 -2.03 4.10
N PRO A 139 -1.09 -1.89 5.01
CA PRO A 139 -1.60 -3.01 5.79
C PRO A 139 -2.06 -4.21 4.95
N ALA A 140 -2.58 -3.97 3.74
CA ALA A 140 -3.02 -5.01 2.80
C ALA A 140 -1.87 -5.82 2.16
N CYS A 141 -0.61 -5.53 2.49
CA CYS A 141 0.50 -6.32 1.96
C CYS A 141 0.53 -7.72 2.57
N ALA A 142 0.19 -8.75 1.79
CA ALA A 142 0.24 -10.15 2.23
C ALA A 142 1.61 -10.58 2.83
N CYS A 143 2.72 -9.99 2.37
CA CYS A 143 4.04 -10.24 2.97
C CYS A 143 4.18 -9.63 4.38
N CYS A 144 3.62 -8.44 4.59
CA CYS A 144 3.60 -7.82 5.92
C CYS A 144 2.63 -8.53 6.84
N GLU A 145 1.44 -8.88 6.34
CA GLU A 145 0.44 -9.62 7.10
C GLU A 145 1.00 -10.95 7.63
N ARG A 146 1.66 -11.74 6.78
CA ARG A 146 2.32 -12.99 7.21
C ARG A 146 3.42 -12.76 8.24
N ALA A 147 4.21 -11.70 8.09
CA ALA A 147 5.27 -11.38 9.05
C ALA A 147 4.70 -10.92 10.40
N ARG A 148 3.57 -10.21 10.37
CA ARG A 148 2.86 -9.71 11.55
C ARG A 148 2.06 -10.82 12.25
N GLY A 149 1.57 -11.81 11.51
CA GLY A 149 0.75 -12.91 12.01
C GLY A 149 -0.75 -12.60 12.12
N PHE A 150 -1.19 -11.39 11.73
CA PHE A 150 -2.59 -11.00 11.74
C PHE A 150 -2.92 -9.95 10.66
N ALA A 151 -4.17 -9.99 10.19
CA ALA A 151 -4.75 -9.02 9.28
C ALA A 151 -4.99 -7.69 9.99
N VAL A 152 -4.75 -6.58 9.28
CA VAL A 152 -5.02 -5.24 9.75
C VAL A 152 -6.02 -4.63 8.78
N GLU A 153 -7.18 -4.25 9.31
CA GLU A 153 -8.24 -3.62 8.52
C GLU A 153 -7.84 -2.21 8.07
N ARG A 154 -8.45 -1.75 6.98
CA ARG A 154 -8.14 -0.43 6.41
C ARG A 154 -8.38 0.69 7.42
N GLU A 155 -9.46 0.60 8.19
CA GLU A 155 -9.90 1.65 9.10
C GLU A 155 -9.00 1.80 10.34
N GLU A 156 -8.05 0.89 10.58
CA GLU A 156 -7.09 1.07 11.67
C GLU A 156 -6.15 2.25 11.39
N SER A 157 -5.94 3.07 12.43
CA SER A 157 -5.12 4.29 12.40
C SER A 157 -3.66 4.03 12.02
N TRP A 158 -3.20 2.79 11.93
CA TRP A 158 -1.80 2.38 11.81
C TRP A 158 -1.03 2.94 10.61
N GLU A 159 -1.70 3.45 9.58
CA GLU A 159 -1.02 4.18 8.51
C GLU A 159 -0.59 5.58 9.00
N PRO A 160 0.68 5.99 8.81
CA PRO A 160 1.16 7.29 9.29
C PRO A 160 0.31 8.49 8.82
N THR A 161 -0.29 8.41 7.62
CA THR A 161 -1.24 9.40 7.09
C THR A 161 -2.66 9.29 7.65
N ARG A 162 -2.95 8.37 8.57
CA ARG A 162 -4.20 8.25 9.33
C ARG A 162 -3.96 8.63 10.80
N ILE A 163 -2.87 8.18 11.43
CA ILE A 163 -2.42 8.66 12.77
C ILE A 163 -2.35 10.18 12.78
N ALA A 164 -1.74 10.76 11.75
CA ALA A 164 -1.51 12.20 11.65
C ALA A 164 -2.78 13.07 11.70
N PHE A 165 -3.96 12.48 11.46
CA PHE A 165 -5.22 13.21 11.40
C PHE A 165 -6.20 12.84 12.52
N ALA A 166 -5.95 11.76 13.26
CA ALA A 166 -6.83 11.31 14.34
C ALA A 166 -6.58 12.04 15.66
N ASP A 167 -5.31 12.33 16.00
CA ASP A 167 -4.94 12.64 17.40
C ASP A 167 -4.59 14.11 17.67
N GLY A 168 -4.77 15.03 16.72
CA GLY A 168 -4.55 16.47 16.96
C GLY A 168 -3.13 16.85 17.40
N LEU A 169 -2.16 15.95 17.24
CA LEU A 169 -0.75 16.17 17.58
C LEU A 169 -0.13 17.14 16.58
N ASP A 170 0.27 18.33 17.02
CA ASP A 170 0.91 19.38 16.21
C ASP A 170 2.23 18.89 15.54
N GLU A 171 2.81 17.80 16.06
CA GLU A 171 3.95 17.06 15.50
C GLU A 171 3.66 16.39 14.13
N CYS A 172 2.39 16.20 13.77
CA CYS A 172 2.00 15.54 12.52
C CYS A 172 2.10 16.43 11.29
N ARG A 173 2.22 17.74 11.48
CA ARG A 173 2.52 18.67 10.37
C ARG A 173 3.91 18.39 9.78
N ASP A 174 4.88 17.98 10.60
CA ASP A 174 6.23 17.62 10.16
C ASP A 174 6.21 16.35 9.30
N HIS A 175 5.49 15.30 9.72
CA HIS A 175 5.39 14.06 8.94
C HIS A 175 4.76 14.28 7.56
N MET A 176 3.62 14.97 7.49
CA MET A 176 3.01 15.28 6.20
C MET A 176 3.91 16.16 5.34
N GLN A 177 4.59 17.16 5.91
CA GLN A 177 5.57 17.97 5.18
C GLN A 177 6.73 17.12 4.63
N ARG A 178 7.25 16.16 5.41
CA ARG A 178 8.29 15.21 4.96
C ARG A 178 7.80 14.36 3.80
N LEU A 179 6.58 13.83 3.86
CA LEU A 179 5.97 13.13 2.73
C LEU A 179 5.82 14.03 1.50
N MET A 180 5.38 15.29 1.68
CA MET A 180 5.30 16.25 0.57
C MET A 180 6.68 16.49 -0.07
N LEU A 181 7.72 16.70 0.73
CA LEU A 181 9.09 16.86 0.24
C LEU A 181 9.57 15.63 -0.53
N ALA A 182 9.26 14.43 -0.04
CA ALA A 182 9.59 13.19 -0.72
C ALA A 182 8.86 13.05 -2.07
N TYR A 183 7.58 13.41 -2.12
CA TYR A 183 6.76 13.37 -3.34
C TYR A 183 7.19 14.42 -4.37
N CYS A 184 7.53 15.63 -3.94
CA CYS A 184 7.97 16.72 -4.82
C CYS A 184 9.38 16.53 -5.33
N PHE A 185 10.31 16.21 -4.44
CA PHE A 185 11.74 16.43 -4.69
C PHE A 185 12.56 15.14 -4.58
N GLY A 186 11.97 14.05 -4.05
CA GLY A 186 12.68 12.79 -3.83
C GLY A 186 13.86 12.95 -2.86
N LEU A 187 13.77 13.90 -1.92
CA LEU A 187 14.90 14.29 -1.08
C LEU A 187 15.35 13.17 -0.14
N ARG A 188 16.64 13.22 0.20
CA ARG A 188 17.24 12.41 1.27
C ARG A 188 16.59 12.81 2.59
N GLY A 189 16.24 11.84 3.41
CA GLY A 189 15.87 12.11 4.80
C GLY A 189 16.98 12.93 5.43
N ILE A 190 16.61 14.07 6.00
CA ILE A 190 17.57 14.80 6.82
C ILE A 190 17.83 13.88 8.01
N ARG A 191 19.09 13.50 8.23
CA ARG A 191 19.52 12.88 9.49
C ARG A 191 19.35 13.91 10.60
N TYR A 192 18.12 14.16 11.05
CA TYR A 192 17.88 14.70 12.38
C TYR A 192 17.59 13.50 13.26
N TYR A 193 18.61 13.11 14.02
CA TYR A 193 18.59 12.55 15.37
C TYR A 193 19.95 11.90 15.60
N ASN A 194 20.92 12.74 15.96
CA ASN A 194 21.97 12.41 16.92
C ASN A 194 22.40 13.73 17.57
N ASN A 195 22.30 13.77 18.90
CA ASN A 195 22.72 14.84 19.81
C ASN A 195 21.81 16.08 19.96
N VAL A 196 20.69 15.89 20.66
CA VAL A 196 20.44 16.72 21.85
C VAL A 196 20.18 15.76 22.99
N GLY A 197 21.14 15.66 23.90
CA GLY A 197 21.00 14.86 25.10
C GLY A 197 19.90 15.44 25.97
N CYS A 198 18.93 14.61 26.35
CA CYS A 198 18.20 14.82 27.58
C CYS A 198 19.21 14.67 28.73
N GLN A 199 19.68 15.79 29.27
CA GLN A 199 20.24 15.80 30.61
C GLN A 199 19.07 15.79 31.61
N HIS A 200 19.23 14.96 32.63
CA HIS A 200 18.31 14.76 33.75
C HIS A 200 18.03 16.04 34.53
#